data_AF-A0A1M2ZBC4-F1
#
_entry.id   AF-A0A1M2ZBC4-F1
#
_cell.length_a   1.000
_cell.length_b   1.000
_cell.length_c   1.000
_cell.angle_alpha   90.00
_cell.angle_beta   90.00
_cell.angle_gamma   90.00
#
_symmetry.space_group_name_H-M   'P 1'
#
loop_
_entity.id
_entity.type
_entity.pdbx_description
1 polymer ?
#
loop_
_entity_poly.entity_id
_entity_poly.type
_entity_poly.pdbx_seq_one_letter_code
_entity_poly.pdbx_strand_id
1 'polypeptide(L)'
;MTEKLQKQMEFLTEADKMKTIFRQTLVMDKSRRENDAEHSWHFALMALTLAEYAASDEVDINRVLKMALLHDLIEIYAGDTFAYDSTGNTDKEAREQAAADKLFALLPPEQAKEFRSLWEEFDEMETPDALYAASIDRLQPLLSNFNTEGHTWVKYHITL
;
A
#
# COMPACT_ATOMS: atom_id res chain seq x y z
N MET A 1 -30.76 4.46 7.06
CA MET A 1 -29.30 4.64 7.01
C MET A 1 -29.04 6.11 6.68
N THR A 2 -28.12 6.79 7.35
CA THR A 2 -27.77 8.18 6.99
C THR A 2 -26.98 8.20 5.68
N GLU A 3 -27.02 9.30 4.93
CA GLU A 3 -26.22 9.45 3.70
C GLU A 3 -24.72 9.23 3.98
N LYS A 4 -24.23 9.72 5.12
CA LYS A 4 -22.86 9.49 5.59
C LYS A 4 -22.53 8.00 5.72
N LEU A 5 -23.37 7.24 6.42
CA LEU A 5 -23.14 5.80 6.63
C LEU A 5 -23.26 5.04 5.31
N GLN A 6 -24.16 5.44 4.41
CA GLN A 6 -24.29 4.82 3.09
C GLN A 6 -22.98 4.91 2.30
N LYS A 7 -22.43 6.12 2.18
CA LYS A 7 -21.14 6.37 1.50
C LYS A 7 -19.99 5.56 2.09
N GLN A 8 -19.93 5.47 3.42
CA GLN A 8 -18.94 4.65 4.11
C GLN A 8 -19.09 3.16 3.77
N MET A 9 -20.31 2.63 3.74
CA MET A 9 -20.55 1.23 3.36
C MET A 9 -20.23 0.97 1.89
N GLU A 10 -20.52 1.91 0.99
CA GLU A 10 -20.15 1.83 -0.43
C GLU A 10 -18.62 1.78 -0.59
N PHE A 11 -17.88 2.66 0.09
CA PHE A 11 -16.41 2.64 0.10
C PHE A 11 -15.86 1.30 0.63
N LEU A 12 -16.36 0.81 1.77
CA LEU A 12 -15.90 -0.46 2.35
C LEU A 12 -16.22 -1.67 1.47
N THR A 13 -17.34 -1.62 0.73
CA THR A 13 -17.69 -2.65 -0.24
C THR A 13 -16.76 -2.60 -1.45
N GLU A 14 -16.43 -1.40 -1.93
CA GLU A 14 -15.50 -1.22 -3.05
C GLU A 14 -14.08 -1.68 -2.70
N ALA A 15 -13.63 -1.40 -1.47
CA ALA A 15 -12.31 -1.78 -0.95
C ALA A 15 -12.03 -3.30 -1.01
N ASP A 16 -13.07 -4.15 -0.99
CA ASP A 16 -12.92 -5.61 -1.11
C ASP A 16 -12.18 -6.03 -2.39
N LYS A 17 -12.29 -5.24 -3.47
CA LYS A 17 -11.64 -5.49 -4.75
C LYS A 17 -10.11 -5.54 -4.65
N MET A 18 -9.50 -4.90 -3.65
CA MET A 18 -8.06 -4.94 -3.41
C MET A 18 -7.53 -6.37 -3.23
N LYS A 19 -8.36 -7.29 -2.72
CA LYS A 19 -8.02 -8.72 -2.57
C LYS A 19 -7.79 -9.45 -3.90
N THR A 20 -8.14 -8.82 -5.03
CA THR A 20 -7.99 -9.38 -6.38
C THR A 20 -6.83 -8.76 -7.16
N ILE A 21 -6.14 -7.77 -6.59
CA ILE A 21 -4.95 -7.16 -7.18
C ILE A 21 -3.73 -7.92 -6.66
N PHE A 22 -2.94 -8.50 -7.57
CA PHE A 22 -1.85 -9.41 -7.23
C PHE A 22 -0.48 -8.82 -7.58
N ARG A 23 0.38 -8.77 -6.57
CA ARG A 23 1.78 -8.35 -6.66
C ARG A 23 2.63 -9.39 -7.35
N GLN A 24 3.85 -9.04 -7.73
CA GLN A 24 4.85 -10.01 -8.20
C GLN A 24 5.50 -10.82 -7.07
N THR A 25 5.44 -10.31 -5.84
CA THR A 25 5.91 -11.01 -4.64
C THR A 25 5.17 -12.33 -4.45
N LEU A 26 5.90 -13.40 -4.10
CA LEU A 26 5.29 -14.66 -3.70
C LEU A 26 5.06 -14.68 -2.19
N VAL A 27 4.02 -15.39 -1.75
CA VAL A 27 3.97 -15.84 -0.36
C VAL A 27 5.17 -16.75 -0.07
N MET A 28 5.65 -16.76 1.18
CA MET A 28 6.96 -17.36 1.53
C MET A 28 7.04 -18.88 1.28
N ASP A 29 5.92 -19.59 1.23
CA ASP A 29 5.85 -21.02 0.88
C ASP A 29 5.86 -21.29 -0.65
N LYS A 30 5.97 -20.23 -1.46
CA LYS A 30 5.98 -20.25 -2.93
C LYS A 30 4.68 -20.75 -3.58
N SER A 31 3.58 -20.88 -2.83
CA SER A 31 2.33 -21.47 -3.34
C SER A 31 1.59 -20.57 -4.34
N ARG A 32 1.68 -19.24 -4.18
CA ARG A 32 0.99 -18.24 -5.02
C ARG A 32 1.64 -16.86 -4.90
N ARG A 33 1.15 -15.92 -5.71
CA ARG A 33 1.44 -14.50 -5.57
C ARG A 33 0.68 -13.90 -4.38
N GLU A 34 1.32 -12.90 -3.78
CA GLU A 34 0.73 -12.03 -2.78
C GLU A 34 -0.31 -11.07 -3.44
N ASN A 35 -1.36 -10.67 -2.72
CA ASN A 35 -2.30 -9.61 -3.09
C ASN A 35 -2.12 -8.38 -2.18
N ASP A 36 -2.58 -7.21 -2.61
CA ASP A 36 -2.27 -5.98 -1.85
C ASP A 36 -2.97 -5.95 -0.48
N ALA A 37 -4.14 -6.57 -0.35
CA ALA A 37 -4.83 -6.57 0.95
C ALA A 37 -4.07 -7.39 2.01
N GLU A 38 -3.47 -8.53 1.64
CA GLU A 38 -2.63 -9.29 2.56
C GLU A 38 -1.24 -8.66 2.74
N HIS A 39 -0.73 -7.95 1.73
CA HIS A 39 0.47 -7.15 1.84
C HIS A 39 0.31 -6.03 2.88
N SER A 40 -0.75 -5.22 2.77
CA SER A 40 -1.12 -4.18 3.74
C SER A 40 -1.29 -4.73 5.15
N TRP A 41 -1.87 -5.92 5.31
CA TRP A 41 -1.95 -6.58 6.61
C TRP A 41 -0.56 -6.92 7.17
N HIS A 42 0.33 -7.49 6.36
CA HIS A 42 1.67 -7.88 6.81
C HIS A 42 2.54 -6.65 7.11
N PHE A 43 2.44 -5.61 6.28
CA PHE A 43 3.02 -4.29 6.55
C PHE A 43 2.52 -3.77 7.91
N ALA A 44 1.21 -3.64 8.12
CA ALA A 44 0.67 -3.13 9.39
C ALA A 44 1.20 -3.91 10.62
N LEU A 45 1.29 -5.25 10.50
CA LEU A 45 1.86 -6.10 11.55
C LEU A 45 3.36 -5.83 11.77
N MET A 46 4.14 -5.67 10.70
CA MET A 46 5.56 -5.32 10.78
C MET A 46 5.78 -3.93 11.40
N ALA A 47 4.97 -2.93 11.04
CA ALA A 47 5.04 -1.59 11.60
C ALA A 47 4.80 -1.57 13.12
N LEU A 48 3.84 -2.36 13.60
CA LEU A 48 3.63 -2.56 15.05
C LEU A 48 4.80 -3.28 15.71
N THR A 49 5.30 -4.34 15.09
CA THR A 49 6.34 -5.21 15.67
C THR A 49 7.70 -4.51 15.73
N LEU A 50 7.98 -3.65 14.76
CA LEU A 50 9.27 -2.99 14.59
C LEU A 50 9.25 -1.51 15.03
N ALA A 51 8.23 -1.09 15.79
CA ALA A 51 8.06 0.30 16.20
C ALA A 51 9.27 0.87 16.96
N GLU A 52 9.97 0.03 17.75
CA GLU A 52 11.17 0.43 18.49
C GLU A 52 12.38 0.78 17.62
N TYR A 53 12.33 0.44 16.33
CA TYR A 53 13.37 0.75 15.35
C TYR A 53 13.05 1.99 14.51
N ALA A 54 11.98 2.72 14.82
CA ALA A 54 11.70 4.00 14.17
C ALA A 54 12.88 4.96 14.36
N ALA A 55 13.32 5.59 13.26
CA ALA A 55 14.48 6.47 13.28
C ALA A 55 14.21 7.83 13.96
N SER A 56 12.94 8.15 14.21
CA SER A 56 12.49 9.37 14.86
C SER A 56 11.47 9.04 15.95
N ASP A 57 11.60 9.70 17.10
CA ASP A 57 10.61 9.64 18.19
C ASP A 57 9.29 10.37 17.83
N GLU A 58 9.27 11.09 16.70
CA GLU A 58 8.07 11.76 16.18
C GLU A 58 7.10 10.82 15.45
N VAL A 59 7.49 9.55 15.23
CA VAL A 59 6.67 8.60 14.49
C VAL A 59 5.42 8.21 15.30
N ASP A 60 4.23 8.48 14.76
CA ASP A 60 2.95 7.99 15.26
C ASP A 60 2.56 6.68 14.56
N ILE A 61 2.75 5.57 15.26
CA ILE A 61 2.40 4.23 14.77
C ILE A 61 0.92 4.12 14.38
N ASN A 62 0.00 4.82 15.03
CA ASN A 62 -1.40 4.80 14.60
C ASN A 62 -1.60 5.45 13.24
N ARG A 63 -0.84 6.51 12.93
CA ARG A 63 -0.85 7.14 11.61
C ARG A 63 -0.24 6.21 10.55
N VAL A 64 0.90 5.59 10.87
CA VAL A 64 1.54 4.58 9.99
C VAL A 64 0.59 3.42 9.70
N LEU A 65 -0.17 2.94 10.68
CA LEU A 65 -1.19 1.91 10.48
C LEU A 65 -2.31 2.36 9.53
N LYS A 66 -2.74 3.63 9.61
CA LYS A 66 -3.69 4.17 8.62
C LYS A 66 -3.07 4.21 7.22
N MET A 67 -1.81 4.62 7.09
CA MET A 67 -1.09 4.60 5.80
C MET A 67 -1.00 3.17 5.25
N ALA A 68 -0.60 2.19 6.05
CA ALA A 68 -0.50 0.79 5.64
C ALA A 68 -1.83 0.24 5.07
N LEU A 69 -2.97 0.65 5.63
CA LEU A 69 -4.30 0.26 5.15
C LEU A 69 -4.76 1.00 3.88
N LEU A 70 -4.19 2.16 3.57
CA LEU A 70 -4.66 3.06 2.51
C LEU A 70 -3.72 3.14 1.29
N HIS A 71 -2.42 2.93 1.47
CA HIS A 71 -1.39 3.24 0.47
C HIS A 71 -1.65 2.60 -0.90
N ASP A 72 -1.94 1.30 -0.95
CA ASP A 72 -2.19 0.56 -2.19
C ASP A 72 -3.69 0.47 -2.56
N LEU A 73 -4.60 1.11 -1.80
CA LEU A 73 -6.03 0.94 -2.04
C LEU A 73 -6.47 1.51 -3.40
N ILE A 74 -5.75 2.52 -3.91
CA ILE A 74 -5.98 3.09 -5.24
C ILE A 74 -5.68 2.10 -6.39
N GLU A 75 -4.90 1.06 -6.14
CA GLU A 75 -4.56 0.04 -7.13
C GLU A 75 -5.78 -0.78 -7.57
N ILE A 76 -6.91 -0.70 -6.85
CA ILE A 76 -8.22 -1.18 -7.32
C ILE A 76 -8.55 -0.64 -8.73
N TYR A 77 -8.13 0.61 -9.02
CA TYR A 77 -8.35 1.23 -10.32
C TYR A 77 -7.06 1.44 -11.12
N ALA A 78 -5.93 1.71 -10.46
CA ALA A 78 -4.66 1.92 -11.15
C ALA A 78 -3.99 0.60 -11.59
N GLY A 79 -4.22 -0.50 -10.84
CA GLY A 79 -3.50 -1.76 -10.92
C GLY A 79 -2.10 -1.69 -10.28
N ASP A 80 -1.63 -2.81 -9.72
CA ASP A 80 -0.27 -2.96 -9.18
C ASP A 80 0.78 -2.65 -10.26
N THR A 81 1.63 -1.67 -9.98
CA THR A 81 2.75 -1.31 -10.86
C THR A 81 4.06 -1.76 -10.24
N PHE A 82 4.63 -2.84 -10.77
CA PHE A 82 5.87 -3.41 -10.26
C PHE A 82 7.01 -2.38 -10.23
N ALA A 83 7.68 -2.24 -9.08
CA ALA A 83 8.68 -1.19 -8.84
C ALA A 83 9.79 -1.09 -9.90
N TYR A 84 10.16 -2.21 -10.55
CA TYR A 84 11.21 -2.27 -11.56
C TYR A 84 10.68 -2.22 -13.02
N ASP A 85 9.39 -2.01 -13.23
CA ASP A 85 8.81 -1.86 -14.58
C ASP A 85 8.94 -0.41 -15.09
N SER A 86 10.02 -0.17 -15.84
CA SER A 86 10.30 1.13 -16.45
C SER A 86 9.21 1.65 -17.39
N THR A 87 8.40 0.78 -18.01
CA THR A 87 7.33 1.21 -18.94
C THR A 87 6.05 1.51 -18.17
N GLY A 88 5.68 0.65 -17.23
CA GLY A 88 4.52 0.87 -16.33
C GLY A 88 4.63 2.12 -15.46
N ASN A 89 5.85 2.57 -15.18
CA ASN A 89 6.10 3.79 -14.40
C ASN A 89 5.89 5.10 -15.18
N THR A 90 5.74 5.08 -16.51
CA THR A 90 5.68 6.31 -17.33
C THR A 90 4.40 7.12 -17.17
N ASP A 91 3.26 6.47 -16.92
CA ASP A 91 1.95 7.09 -16.71
C ASP A 91 1.40 6.86 -15.29
N LYS A 92 2.22 6.28 -14.41
CA LYS A 92 1.85 5.85 -13.06
C LYS A 92 1.18 6.96 -12.26
N GLU A 93 1.85 8.10 -12.11
CA GLU A 93 1.34 9.24 -11.33
C GLU A 93 -0.05 9.69 -11.80
N ALA A 94 -0.26 9.83 -13.11
CA ALA A 94 -1.55 10.23 -13.67
C ALA A 94 -2.65 9.18 -13.43
N ARG A 95 -2.31 7.88 -13.56
CA ARG A 95 -3.25 6.78 -13.26
C ARG A 95 -3.62 6.75 -11.79
N GLU A 96 -2.65 6.92 -10.91
CA GLU A 96 -2.83 6.89 -9.46
C GLU A 96 -3.65 8.08 -8.95
N GLN A 97 -3.39 9.29 -9.45
CA GLN A 97 -4.20 10.47 -9.12
C GLN A 97 -5.66 10.31 -9.57
N ALA A 98 -5.90 9.80 -10.79
CA ALA A 98 -7.26 9.52 -11.26
C ALA A 98 -7.95 8.39 -10.45
N ALA A 99 -7.19 7.40 -10.01
CA ALA A 99 -7.67 6.34 -9.13
C ALA A 99 -8.04 6.87 -7.74
N ALA A 100 -7.19 7.72 -7.15
CA ALA A 100 -7.42 8.38 -5.88
C ALA A 100 -8.67 9.28 -5.92
N ASP A 101 -8.80 10.10 -6.98
CA ASP A 101 -9.99 10.92 -7.25
C ASP A 101 -11.27 10.08 -7.21
N LYS A 102 -11.25 8.94 -7.88
CA LYS A 102 -12.42 8.06 -8.00
C LYS A 102 -12.72 7.31 -6.70
N LEU A 103 -11.70 6.76 -6.06
CA LEU A 103 -11.85 5.91 -4.87
C LEU A 103 -12.30 6.73 -3.67
N PHE A 104 -11.61 7.82 -3.35
CA PHE A 104 -11.91 8.61 -2.15
C PHE A 104 -13.19 9.44 -2.31
N ALA A 105 -13.64 9.73 -3.52
CA ALA A 105 -14.95 10.37 -3.76
C ALA A 105 -16.15 9.54 -3.27
N LEU A 106 -15.98 8.24 -3.01
CA LEU A 106 -17.01 7.40 -2.40
C LEU A 106 -17.27 7.78 -0.94
N LEU A 107 -16.29 8.37 -0.25
CA LEU A 107 -16.40 8.72 1.16
C LEU A 107 -17.13 10.05 1.39
N PRO A 108 -17.64 10.30 2.61
CA PRO A 108 -18.05 11.64 3.04
C PRO A 108 -16.88 12.65 2.93
N PRO A 109 -17.11 13.93 2.58
CA PRO A 109 -16.05 14.87 2.20
C PRO A 109 -14.87 14.99 3.17
N GLU A 110 -15.14 15.11 4.48
CA GLU A 110 -14.09 15.21 5.49
C GLU A 110 -13.22 13.95 5.57
N GLN A 111 -13.84 12.77 5.47
CA GLN A 111 -13.13 11.49 5.52
C GLN A 111 -12.37 11.21 4.22
N ALA A 112 -12.95 11.60 3.08
CA ALA A 112 -12.28 11.55 1.78
C ALA A 112 -10.99 12.38 1.79
N LYS A 113 -11.06 13.60 2.35
CA LYS A 113 -9.90 14.47 2.49
C LYS A 113 -8.84 13.88 3.41
N GLU A 114 -9.22 13.38 4.59
CA GLU A 114 -8.26 12.74 5.52
C GLU A 114 -7.54 11.55 4.85
N PHE A 115 -8.29 10.66 4.20
CA PHE A 115 -7.72 9.43 3.63
C PHE A 115 -6.84 9.73 2.42
N ARG A 116 -7.26 10.67 1.56
CA ARG A 116 -6.45 11.12 0.44
C ARG A 116 -5.15 11.75 0.92
N SER A 117 -5.19 12.64 1.92
CA SER A 117 -3.98 13.28 2.42
C SER A 117 -3.00 12.28 3.05
N LEU A 118 -3.49 11.20 3.68
CA LEU A 118 -2.62 10.12 4.17
C LEU A 118 -1.96 9.32 3.02
N TRP A 119 -2.70 9.09 1.93
CA TRP A 119 -2.17 8.45 0.74
C TRP A 119 -1.11 9.34 0.05
N GLU A 120 -1.39 10.63 -0.13
CA GLU A 120 -0.45 11.60 -0.70
C GLU A 120 0.81 11.73 0.17
N GLU A 121 0.65 11.83 1.50
CA GLU A 121 1.79 11.91 2.43
C GLU A 121 2.69 10.66 2.36
N PHE A 122 2.11 9.47 2.21
CA PHE A 122 2.87 8.24 2.03
C PHE A 122 3.69 8.26 0.73
N ASP A 123 3.08 8.71 -0.39
CA ASP A 123 3.74 8.79 -1.70
C ASP A 123 4.87 9.84 -1.73
N GLU A 124 4.66 10.98 -1.07
CA GLU A 124 5.66 12.05 -0.94
C GLU A 124 6.90 11.61 -0.14
N MET A 125 6.74 10.70 0.83
CA MET A 125 7.83 10.18 1.69
C MET A 125 8.65 11.28 2.39
N GLU A 126 8.03 12.40 2.79
CA GLU A 126 8.73 13.53 3.42
C GLU A 126 8.63 13.53 4.95
N THR A 127 7.53 13.04 5.52
CA THR A 127 7.30 13.05 6.96
C THR A 127 7.98 11.87 7.66
N PRO A 128 8.28 11.97 8.98
CA PRO A 128 8.80 10.83 9.74
C PRO A 128 7.92 9.58 9.63
N ASP A 129 6.59 9.77 9.65
CA ASP A 129 5.61 8.69 9.52
C ASP A 129 5.68 8.03 8.13
N ALA A 130 5.70 8.83 7.06
CA ALA A 130 5.78 8.32 5.69
C ALA A 130 7.11 7.63 5.39
N LEU A 131 8.22 8.17 5.89
CA LEU A 131 9.54 7.55 5.75
C LEU A 131 9.62 6.20 6.46
N TYR A 132 9.07 6.12 7.68
CA TYR A 132 8.98 4.85 8.41
C TYR A 132 8.06 3.86 7.68
N ALA A 133 6.88 4.30 7.27
CA ALA A 133 5.91 3.53 6.50
C ALA A 133 6.55 2.93 5.23
N ALA A 134 7.16 3.77 4.39
CA ALA A 134 7.83 3.35 3.15
C ALA A 134 9.03 2.41 3.40
N SER A 135 9.71 2.56 4.55
CA SER A 135 10.80 1.64 4.93
C SER A 135 10.27 0.25 5.24
N ILE A 136 9.15 0.15 5.96
CA ILE A 136 8.52 -1.14 6.27
C ILE A 136 7.92 -1.77 5.00
N ASP A 137 7.23 -0.98 4.18
CA ASP A 137 6.70 -1.39 2.88
C ASP A 137 7.77 -2.03 1.99
N ARG A 138 8.97 -1.42 1.89
CA ARG A 138 10.11 -1.96 1.13
C ARG A 138 10.78 -3.17 1.79
N LEU A 139 10.77 -3.26 3.11
CA LEU A 139 11.37 -4.37 3.85
C LEU A 139 10.58 -5.67 3.67
N GLN A 140 9.25 -5.59 3.61
CA GLN A 140 8.37 -6.75 3.50
C GLN A 140 8.67 -7.62 2.26
N PRO A 141 8.72 -7.10 1.02
CA PRO A 141 9.00 -7.90 -0.17
C PRO A 141 10.47 -8.36 -0.22
N LEU A 142 11.39 -7.68 0.47
CA LEU A 142 12.76 -8.15 0.66
C LEU A 142 12.76 -9.42 1.51
N LEU A 143 12.04 -9.42 2.64
CA LEU A 143 11.90 -10.60 3.50
C LEU A 143 11.24 -11.77 2.73
N SER A 144 10.20 -11.50 1.95
CA SER A 144 9.56 -12.51 1.10
C SER A 144 10.49 -13.05 0.02
N ASN A 145 11.26 -12.19 -0.67
CA ASN A 145 12.26 -12.64 -1.64
C ASN A 145 13.35 -13.50 -0.99
N PHE A 146 13.87 -13.10 0.17
CA PHE A 146 14.87 -13.89 0.89
C PHE A 146 14.36 -15.30 1.22
N ASN A 147 13.15 -15.41 1.77
CA ASN A 147 12.54 -16.69 2.13
C ASN A 147 12.07 -17.51 0.91
N THR A 148 11.98 -16.90 -0.27
CA THR A 148 11.66 -17.58 -1.53
C THR A 148 12.88 -17.83 -2.41
N GLU A 149 14.09 -17.75 -1.85
CA GLU A 149 15.38 -17.96 -2.54
C GLU A 149 15.58 -17.00 -3.74
N GLY A 150 15.13 -15.76 -3.58
CA GLY A 150 15.26 -14.71 -4.58
C GLY A 150 14.37 -14.89 -5.82
N HIS A 151 13.28 -15.67 -5.72
CA HIS A 151 12.43 -16.01 -6.86
C HIS A 151 12.05 -14.81 -7.74
N THR A 152 11.51 -13.74 -7.13
CA THR A 152 11.05 -12.58 -7.91
C THR A 152 12.23 -11.83 -8.52
N TRP A 153 13.34 -11.68 -7.80
CA TRP A 153 14.55 -11.07 -8.35
C TRP A 153 15.15 -11.86 -9.51
N VAL A 154 15.25 -13.19 -9.40
CA VAL A 154 15.76 -14.06 -10.48
C VAL A 154 14.83 -13.98 -11.70
N LYS A 155 13.52 -14.08 -11.50
CA LYS A 155 12.52 -14.03 -12.59
C LYS A 155 12.60 -12.73 -13.38
N TYR A 156 12.81 -11.60 -12.71
CA TYR A 156 12.85 -10.28 -13.31
C TYR A 156 14.27 -9.73 -13.55
N HIS A 157 15.31 -10.54 -13.36
CA HIS A 157 16.72 -10.16 -13.55
C HIS A 157 17.13 -8.92 -12.74
N ILE A 158 16.61 -8.79 -11.52
CA ILE A 158 16.92 -7.67 -10.64
C ILE A 158 18.33 -7.84 -10.08
N THR A 159 19.17 -6.83 -10.28
CA THR A 159 20.49 -6.71 -9.66
C THR A 159 20.45 -5.59 -8.62
N LEU A 160 20.94 -5.86 -7.41
CA LEU A 160 21.13 -4.86 -6.35
C LEU A 160 22.31 -3.93 -6.66
#